data_AF-A0A6M2BWG2-F1
#
_entry.id   AF-A0A6M2BWG2-F1
#
_cell.length_a   1.000
_cell.length_b   1.000
_cell.length_c   1.000
_cell.angle_alpha   90.00
_cell.angle_beta   90.00
_cell.angle_gamma   90.00
#
_symmetry.space_group_name_H-M   'P 1'
#
loop_
_entity.id
_entity.type
_entity.pdbx_description
1 polymer ?
#
loop_
_entity_poly.entity_id
_entity_poly.type
_entity_poly.pdbx_seq_one_letter_code
_entity_poly.pdbx_strand_id
1 'polypeptide(L)'
;MEKRRPHYRLELIRTAVAQHRELAFTASARTGVMEMGLSLEQALLVIADLESRAFYKSMTTLVDHKLWQDVYHAPTPAGMAYVKFTLRDGSVVISFKRL
;
A
#
# COMPACT_ATOMS: atom_id res chain seq x y z
N MET A 1 5.50 -11.99 -12.67
CA MET A 1 4.51 -11.65 -13.72
C MET A 1 3.77 -10.38 -13.33
N GLU A 2 3.13 -9.68 -14.28
CA GLU A 2 2.40 -8.43 -14.04
C GLU A 2 1.01 -8.46 -14.70
N LYS A 3 0.02 -7.80 -14.09
CA LYS A 3 -1.32 -7.59 -14.64
C LYS A 3 -1.84 -6.18 -14.38
N ARG A 4 -2.77 -5.72 -15.22
CA ARG A 4 -3.44 -4.42 -15.15
C ARG A 4 -4.79 -4.44 -14.41
N ARG A 5 -4.98 -5.42 -13.53
CA ARG A 5 -6.14 -5.51 -12.63
C ARG A 5 -5.64 -5.75 -11.21
N PRO A 6 -6.20 -5.07 -10.20
CA PRO A 6 -5.81 -5.33 -8.82
C PRO A 6 -6.05 -6.80 -8.47
N HIS A 7 -5.15 -7.37 -7.68
CA HIS A 7 -5.33 -8.71 -7.13
C HIS A 7 -6.27 -8.67 -5.93
N TYR A 8 -6.24 -7.58 -5.16
CA TYR A 8 -7.01 -7.41 -3.94
C TYR A 8 -8.08 -6.33 -4.12
N ARG A 9 -9.20 -6.49 -3.42
CA ARG A 9 -10.23 -5.44 -3.39
C ARG A 9 -9.72 -4.28 -2.54
N LEU A 10 -9.60 -3.09 -3.14
CA LEU A 10 -9.15 -1.87 -2.45
C LEU A 10 -10.00 -1.54 -1.21
N GLU A 11 -11.30 -1.78 -1.27
CA GLU A 11 -12.20 -1.60 -0.13
C GLU A 11 -11.79 -2.45 1.09
N LEU A 12 -11.43 -3.72 0.87
CA LEU A 12 -11.01 -4.61 1.96
C LEU A 12 -9.67 -4.16 2.56
N ILE A 13 -8.76 -3.65 1.72
CA ILE A 13 -7.50 -3.05 2.17
C ILE A 13 -7.80 -1.84 3.07
N ARG A 14 -8.63 -0.90 2.61
CA ARG A 14 -8.98 0.30 3.38
C ARG A 14 -9.64 -0.05 4.71
N THR A 15 -10.57 -0.99 4.72
CA THR A 15 -11.24 -1.46 5.95
C THR A 15 -10.23 -2.07 6.93
N ALA A 16 -9.34 -2.95 6.46
CA ALA A 16 -8.33 -3.57 7.32
C ALA A 16 -7.35 -2.53 7.91
N VAL A 17 -6.89 -1.58 7.09
CA VAL A 17 -6.00 -0.51 7.56
C VAL A 17 -6.72 0.42 8.54
N ALA A 18 -7.98 0.78 8.29
CA ALA A 18 -8.76 1.61 9.19
C ALA A 18 -9.01 0.94 10.54
N GLN A 19 -9.25 -0.39 10.55
CA GLN A 19 -9.46 -1.17 11.76
C GLN A 19 -8.22 -1.24 12.65
N HIS A 20 -7.04 -1.43 12.05
CA HIS A 20 -5.78 -1.59 12.78
C HIS A 20 -5.01 -0.28 12.97
N ARG A 21 -5.37 0.79 12.26
CA ARG A 21 -4.72 2.11 12.27
C ARG A 21 -3.20 1.95 12.13
N GLU A 22 -2.43 2.54 13.04
CA GLU A 22 -0.96 2.44 13.02
C GLU A 22 -0.45 1.00 13.12
N LEU A 23 -1.18 0.09 13.77
CA LEU A 23 -0.80 -1.33 13.89
C LEU A 23 -0.83 -2.06 12.54
N ALA A 24 -1.46 -1.49 11.51
CA ALA A 24 -1.40 -2.01 10.15
C ALA A 24 -0.01 -1.85 9.51
N PHE A 25 0.84 -0.98 10.06
CA PHE A 25 2.16 -0.69 9.51
C PHE A 25 3.23 -1.52 10.22
N THR A 26 3.88 -2.39 9.45
CA THR A 26 5.13 -3.05 9.87
C THR A 26 6.22 -2.02 10.15
N ALA A 27 7.27 -2.39 10.88
CA ALA A 27 8.40 -1.50 11.15
C ALA A 27 8.99 -0.89 9.87
N SER A 28 9.17 -1.71 8.82
CA SER A 28 9.65 -1.25 7.51
C SER A 28 8.67 -0.31 6.79
N ALA A 29 7.36 -0.53 6.93
CA ALA A 29 6.35 0.38 6.40
C ALA A 29 6.42 1.75 7.10
N ARG A 30 6.58 1.75 8.43
CA ARG A 30 6.74 2.98 9.22
C ARG A 30 7.99 3.74 8.80
N THR A 31 9.12 3.05 8.62
CA THR A 31 10.35 3.65 8.10
C THR A 31 10.13 4.28 6.72
N GLY A 32 9.50 3.56 5.78
CA GLY A 32 9.23 4.09 4.45
C GLY A 32 8.33 5.34 4.46
N VAL A 33 7.33 5.38 5.34
CA VAL A 33 6.49 6.58 5.56
C VAL A 33 7.33 7.75 6.05
N MET A 34 8.20 7.54 7.05
CA MET A 34 9.07 8.58 7.59
C MET A 34 10.11 9.07 6.58
N GLU A 35 10.71 8.18 5.78
CA GLU A 35 11.65 8.52 4.70
C GLU A 35 11.00 9.37 3.60
N MET A 36 9.69 9.21 3.41
CA MET A 36 8.92 10.10 2.54
C MET A 36 8.68 11.48 3.15
N GLY A 37 8.94 11.68 4.45
CA GLY A 37 8.62 12.92 5.16
C GLY A 37 7.16 13.00 5.60
N LEU A 38 6.50 11.86 5.77
CA LEU A 38 5.10 11.77 6.18
C LEU A 38 4.99 11.27 7.63
N SER A 39 3.92 11.67 8.32
CA SER A 39 3.49 11.02 9.56
C SER A 39 2.66 9.77 9.27
N LEU A 40 2.49 8.89 10.26
CA LEU A 40 1.60 7.72 10.12
C LEU A 40 0.14 8.13 9.95
N GLU A 41 -0.28 9.24 10.54
CA GLU A 41 -1.62 9.79 10.34
C GLU A 41 -1.82 10.26 8.89
N GLN A 42 -0.84 10.96 8.31
CA GLN A 42 -0.88 11.33 6.90
C GLN A 42 -0.90 10.08 6.00
N ALA A 43 -0.12 9.04 6.32
CA ALA A 43 -0.15 7.79 5.57
C ALA A 43 -1.52 7.08 5.67
N LEU A 44 -2.17 7.10 6.83
CA LEU A 44 -3.53 6.57 7.01
C LEU A 44 -4.54 7.31 6.14
N LEU A 45 -4.48 8.65 6.11
CA LEU A 45 -5.34 9.47 5.25
C LEU A 45 -5.10 9.18 3.77
N VAL A 46 -3.84 9.09 3.34
CA VAL A 46 -3.48 8.72 1.97
C VAL A 46 -4.09 7.37 1.58
N ILE A 47 -4.07 6.36 2.47
CA ILE A 47 -4.68 5.05 2.19
C ILE A 47 -6.21 5.13 2.17
N ALA A 48 -6.82 5.91 3.07
CA ALA A 48 -8.27 6.09 3.12
C ALA A 48 -8.81 6.74 1.82
N ASP A 49 -8.08 7.73 1.31
CA ASP A 49 -8.41 8.50 0.11
C ASP A 49 -8.00 7.81 -1.20
N LEU A 50 -7.32 6.65 -1.14
CA LEU A 50 -6.98 5.89 -2.33
C LEU A 50 -8.23 5.48 -3.11
N GLU A 51 -8.20 5.77 -4.41
CA GLU A 51 -9.25 5.41 -5.34
C GLU A 51 -8.77 4.36 -6.34
N SER A 52 -9.71 3.60 -6.92
CA SER A 52 -9.37 2.57 -7.92
C SER A 52 -8.63 3.11 -9.14
N ARG A 53 -8.83 4.40 -9.50
CA ARG A 53 -8.10 5.06 -10.60
C ARG A 53 -6.61 5.26 -10.32
N ALA A 54 -6.20 5.23 -9.05
CA ALA A 54 -4.80 5.33 -8.65
C ALA A 54 -4.05 4.00 -8.84
N PHE A 55 -4.75 2.91 -9.16
CA PHE A 55 -4.12 1.62 -9.41
C PHE A 55 -3.17 1.70 -10.60
N TYR A 56 -1.91 1.35 -10.37
CA TYR A 56 -0.90 1.31 -11.40
C TYR A 56 -0.79 -0.10 -11.98
N LYS A 57 -0.50 -1.09 -11.13
CA LYS A 57 -0.32 -2.48 -11.55
C LYS A 57 -0.38 -3.45 -10.39
N SER A 58 -0.53 -4.73 -10.71
CA SER A 58 -0.36 -5.83 -9.77
C SER A 58 0.75 -6.73 -10.28
N MET A 59 1.74 -7.02 -9.44
CA MET A 59 2.90 -7.83 -9.82
C MET A 59 3.26 -8.86 -8.76
N THR A 60 3.83 -9.98 -9.19
CA THR A 60 4.38 -10.98 -8.27
C THR A 60 5.88 -10.74 -8.04
N THR A 61 6.42 -11.34 -6.98
CA THR A 61 7.88 -11.38 -6.81
C THR A 61 8.50 -12.47 -7.68
N LEU A 62 9.82 -12.41 -7.89
CA LEU A 62 10.56 -13.49 -8.57
C LEU A 62 10.66 -14.75 -7.71
N VAL A 63 10.74 -14.58 -6.38
CA VAL A 63 10.91 -15.67 -5.42
C VAL A 63 9.60 -16.42 -5.18
N ASP A 64 8.48 -15.70 -5.15
CA ASP A 64 7.16 -16.27 -4.96
C ASP A 64 6.16 -15.64 -5.94
N HIS A 65 5.69 -16.47 -6.87
CA HIS A 65 4.72 -16.13 -7.91
C HIS A 65 3.26 -16.21 -7.42
N LYS A 66 3.01 -16.72 -6.21
CA LYS A 66 1.69 -16.69 -5.55
C LYS A 66 1.49 -15.40 -4.76
N LEU A 67 2.57 -14.74 -4.36
CA LEU A 67 2.52 -13.48 -3.64
C LEU A 67 2.34 -12.31 -4.61
N TRP A 68 1.17 -11.66 -4.55
CA TRP A 68 0.84 -10.50 -5.37
C TRP A 68 1.02 -9.19 -4.61
N GLN A 69 1.51 -8.17 -5.31
CA GLN A 69 1.68 -6.82 -4.82
C GLN A 69 0.84 -5.89 -5.68
N ASP A 70 -0.21 -5.31 -5.12
CA ASP A 70 -0.96 -4.26 -5.78
C ASP A 70 -0.27 -2.92 -5.52
N VAL A 71 0.04 -2.20 -6.59
CA VAL A 71 0.80 -0.95 -6.59
C VAL A 71 -0.12 0.18 -7.04
N TYR A 72 -0.16 1.24 -6.24
CA TYR A 72 -0.93 2.45 -6.50
C TYR A 72 0.00 3.67 -6.55
N HIS A 73 -0.34 4.64 -7.39
CA HIS A 73 0.25 5.99 -7.36
C HIS A 73 -0.62 6.89 -6.50
N ALA A 74 -0.18 7.15 -5.28
CA ALA A 74 -0.94 7.93 -4.32
C ALA A 74 -0.37 9.36 -4.20
N PRO A 75 -1.16 10.42 -4.42
CA PRO A 75 -0.72 11.77 -4.10
C PRO A 75 -0.58 11.89 -2.58
N THR A 76 0.51 12.50 -2.13
CA THR A 76 0.76 12.78 -0.71
C THR A 76 1.24 14.22 -0.53
N PRO A 77 1.21 14.77 0.69
CA PRO A 77 1.82 16.07 0.98
C PRO A 77 3.31 16.17 0.61
N ALA A 78 4.03 15.04 0.55
CA ALA A 78 5.45 14.98 0.23
C ALA A 78 5.73 14.59 -1.24
N GLY A 79 4.73 14.69 -2.12
CA GLY A 79 4.79 14.28 -3.52
C GLY A 79 4.14 12.93 -3.79
N MET A 80 4.28 12.44 -5.03
CA MET A 80 3.65 11.18 -5.43
C MET A 80 4.37 9.98 -4.82
N ALA A 81 3.60 9.02 -4.32
CA ALA A 81 4.09 7.79 -3.70
C ALA A 81 3.70 6.55 -4.51
N TYR A 82 4.61 5.58 -4.60
CA TYR A 82 4.24 4.19 -4.76
C TYR A 82 3.75 3.65 -3.42
N VAL A 83 2.47 3.32 -3.35
CA VAL A 83 1.89 2.58 -2.23
C VAL A 83 1.65 1.14 -2.67
N LYS A 84 2.27 0.19 -1.96
CA LYS A 84 2.15 -1.24 -2.27
C LYS A 84 1.41 -1.98 -1.18
N PHE A 85 0.48 -2.84 -1.58
CA PHE A 85 -0.26 -3.72 -0.70
C PHE A 85 -0.01 -5.19 -1.04
N THR A 86 0.20 -5.99 -0.01
CA THR A 86 0.32 -7.44 -0.11
C THR A 86 -0.50 -8.05 1.02
N LEU A 87 -1.27 -9.10 0.77
CA LEU A 87 -1.93 -9.86 1.83
C LEU A 87 -1.06 -11.05 2.24
N ARG A 88 -0.75 -11.16 3.53
CA ARG A 88 -0.04 -12.28 4.14
C ARG A 88 -0.79 -12.73 5.38
N ASP A 89 -1.18 -14.01 5.41
CA ASP A 89 -1.84 -14.63 6.57
C ASP A 89 -3.02 -13.81 7.10
N GLY A 90 -3.83 -13.26 6.19
CA GLY A 90 -4.99 -12.41 6.51
C GLY A 90 -4.68 -10.96 6.88
N SER A 91 -3.39 -10.58 6.98
CA SER A 91 -2.94 -9.23 7.28
C SER A 91 -2.49 -8.46 6.04
N VAL A 92 -2.75 -7.15 6.00
CA VAL A 92 -2.27 -6.27 4.94
C VAL A 92 -0.85 -5.79 5.29
N VAL A 93 0.11 -6.11 4.44
CA VAL A 93 1.47 -5.56 4.47
C VAL A 93 1.54 -4.36 3.53
N ILE A 94 2.02 -3.23 4.05
CA ILE A 94 2.05 -1.94 3.38
C ILE A 94 3.50 -1.53 3.10
N SER A 95 3.74 -0.84 1.98
CA SER A 95 5.01 -0.17 1.73
C SER A 95 4.76 1.18 1.05
N PHE A 96 5.47 2.21 1.52
CA PHE A 96 5.53 3.54 0.92
C PHE A 96 6.91 3.77 0.32
N LYS A 97 6.95 4.24 -0.93
CA LYS A 97 8.18 4.68 -1.60
C LYS A 97 7.89 5.91 -2.44
N ARG A 98 8.84 6.82 -2.55
CA ARG A 98 8.75 7.96 -3.48
C ARG A 98 8.65 7.44 -4.92
N LEU A 99 7.75 8.04 -5.71
CA LEU A 99 7.63 7.80 -7.16
C LEU A 99 8.87 8.34 -7.90
#